data_AF-A0A930J3B2-F1
#
_entry.id   AF-A0A930J3B2-F1
#
_cell.length_a   1.000
_cell.length_b   1.000
_cell.length_c   1.000
_cell.angle_alpha   90.00
_cell.angle_beta   90.00
_cell.angle_gamma   90.00
#
_symmetry.space_group_name_H-M   'P 1'
#
loop_
_entity.id
_entity.type
_entity.pdbx_description
1 polymer ?
#
loop_
_entity_poly.entity_id
_entity_poly.type
_entity_poly.pdbx_seq_one_letter_code
_entity_poly.pdbx_strand_id
1 'polypeptide(L)'
;MKHIYILLIALLMGLSAKAESSGTCGPNLKWHLTDDGVLTISGKGEMDDYSVPYNSAPWRYFGVKRIIVGDSVTTIGEYAFSNCSSLTSVTIPNSVTTIKEYAFSNCSSLTSVTIPNSVTTIGGDAFNGCSSLTSVTIPN
;
A
#
# COMPACT_ATOMS: atom_id res chain seq x y z
N MET A 1 -20.24 -0.82 -31.50
CA MET A 1 -20.18 0.65 -31.74
C MET A 1 -19.61 1.45 -30.56
N LYS A 2 -19.88 1.11 -29.29
CA LYS A 2 -19.27 1.80 -28.12
C LYS A 2 -17.75 1.60 -27.95
N HIS A 3 -17.23 0.42 -28.30
CA HIS A 3 -15.78 0.13 -28.22
C HIS A 3 -14.93 0.93 -29.21
N ILE A 4 -15.46 1.26 -30.39
CA ILE A 4 -14.74 2.05 -31.41
C ILE A 4 -14.62 3.53 -30.99
N TYR A 5 -15.63 4.06 -30.28
CA TYR A 5 -15.58 5.43 -29.76
C TYR A 5 -14.53 5.62 -28.66
N ILE A 6 -14.34 4.62 -27.80
CA ILE A 6 -13.33 4.67 -26.71
C ILE A 6 -11.91 4.65 -27.29
N LEU A 7 -11.66 3.84 -28.32
CA LEU A 7 -10.34 3.79 -28.98
C LEU A 7 -9.99 5.09 -29.74
N LEU A 8 -10.97 5.78 -30.32
CA LEU A 8 -10.73 7.04 -31.04
C LEU A 8 -10.44 8.22 -30.10
N ILE A 9 -11.03 8.26 -28.91
CA ILE A 9 -10.77 9.30 -27.91
C ILE A 9 -9.35 9.18 -27.32
N ALA A 10 -8.86 7.94 -27.15
CA ALA A 10 -7.50 7.68 -26.68
C ALA A 10 -6.41 8.06 -27.70
N LEU A 11 -6.74 8.15 -29.00
CA LEU A 11 -5.79 8.54 -30.06
C LEU A 11 -5.66 10.07 -30.20
N LEU A 12 -6.65 10.85 -29.73
CA LEU A 12 -6.71 12.32 -29.83
C LEU A 12 -6.15 13.04 -28.59
N MET A 13 -6.08 12.36 -27.45
CA MET A 13 -5.43 12.87 -26.24
C MET A 13 -4.15 12.06 -26.03
N GLY A 14 -2.98 12.66 -26.26
CA GLY A 14 -1.67 12.02 -26.13
C GLY A 14 -1.30 11.57 -24.71
N LEU A 15 -2.12 10.74 -24.06
CA LEU A 15 -1.80 10.06 -22.82
C LEU A 15 -1.18 8.71 -23.18
N SER A 16 0.10 8.55 -22.85
CA SER A 16 0.64 7.23 -22.53
C SER A 16 -0.17 6.72 -21.34
N ALA A 17 -1.19 5.90 -21.61
CA ALA A 17 -1.90 5.17 -20.56
C ALA A 17 -0.88 4.22 -19.92
N LYS A 18 -0.26 4.64 -18.82
CA LYS A 18 0.48 3.73 -17.96
C LYS A 18 -0.53 2.75 -17.39
N ALA A 19 -0.31 1.46 -17.61
CA ALA A 19 -1.29 0.44 -17.24
C ALA A 19 -1.47 0.40 -15.71
N GLU A 20 -2.71 0.58 -15.26
CA GLU A 20 -3.11 0.24 -13.90
C GLU A 20 -2.86 -1.26 -13.64
N SER A 21 -2.69 -1.64 -12.37
CA SER A 21 -2.49 -3.04 -11.98
C SER A 21 -3.36 -3.40 -10.79
N SER A 22 -3.77 -4.66 -10.69
CA SER A 22 -4.61 -5.13 -9.58
C SER A 22 -4.48 -6.63 -9.37
N GLY A 23 -4.94 -7.10 -8.21
CA GLY A 23 -4.89 -8.52 -7.86
C GLY A 23 -5.38 -8.78 -6.44
N THR A 24 -4.94 -9.89 -5.86
CA THR A 24 -5.25 -10.29 -4.47
C THR A 24 -4.03 -10.13 -3.57
N CYS A 25 -4.27 -9.92 -2.28
CA CYS A 25 -3.24 -9.79 -1.24
C CYS A 25 -3.76 -10.33 0.11
N GLY A 26 -4.40 -11.49 0.04
CA GLY A 26 -5.16 -12.11 1.12
C GLY A 26 -6.33 -12.92 0.55
N PRO A 27 -6.90 -13.85 1.31
CA PRO A 27 -8.03 -14.67 0.87
C PRO A 27 -9.27 -13.83 0.53
N ASN A 28 -9.41 -12.67 1.17
CA ASN A 28 -10.56 -11.78 1.04
C ASN A 28 -10.16 -10.33 0.74
N LEU A 29 -8.88 -10.11 0.37
CA LEU A 29 -8.34 -8.79 0.09
C LEU A 29 -7.90 -8.66 -1.36
N LYS A 30 -8.18 -7.50 -1.93
CA LYS A 30 -7.79 -7.11 -3.28
C LYS A 30 -6.97 -5.84 -3.22
N TRP A 31 -6.05 -5.70 -4.16
CA TRP A 31 -5.32 -4.47 -4.36
C TRP A 31 -5.58 -3.90 -5.74
N HIS A 32 -5.57 -2.58 -5.85
CA HIS A 32 -5.57 -1.84 -7.11
C HIS A 32 -4.54 -0.72 -7.01
N LEU A 33 -3.75 -0.56 -8.07
CA LEU A 33 -2.74 0.45 -8.21
C LEU A 33 -3.04 1.27 -9.46
N THR A 34 -3.26 2.55 -9.24
CA THR A 34 -3.41 3.56 -10.29
C THR A 34 -2.06 3.97 -10.88
N ASP A 35 -2.09 4.53 -12.08
CA ASP A 35 -0.91 4.98 -12.81
C ASP A 35 -0.15 6.15 -12.14
N ASP A 36 -0.83 6.94 -11.32
CA ASP A 36 -0.26 8.01 -10.51
C ASP A 36 0.48 7.51 -9.25
N GLY A 37 0.36 6.21 -8.93
CA GLY A 37 1.08 5.52 -7.86
C GLY A 37 0.30 5.39 -6.54
N VAL A 38 -1.04 5.39 -6.59
CA VAL A 38 -1.90 5.18 -5.42
C VAL A 38 -2.28 3.71 -5.31
N LEU A 39 -1.78 3.03 -4.28
CA LEU A 39 -2.13 1.65 -3.97
C LEU A 39 -3.31 1.63 -2.99
N THR A 40 -4.40 1.01 -3.38
CA THR A 40 -5.59 0.82 -2.54
C THR A 40 -5.74 -0.65 -2.18
N ILE A 41 -5.85 -0.96 -0.88
CA ILE A 41 -6.19 -2.28 -0.36
C ILE A 41 -7.67 -2.29 0.03
N SER A 42 -8.42 -3.24 -0.49
CA SER A 42 -9.87 -3.35 -0.30
C SER A 42 -10.27 -4.77 0.08
N GLY A 43 -11.45 -4.92 0.71
CA GLY A 43 -11.93 -6.19 1.22
C GLY A 43 -11.90 -6.25 2.75
N LYS A 44 -12.02 -7.45 3.31
CA LYS A 44 -12.11 -7.67 4.75
C LYS A 44 -11.11 -8.71 5.24
N GLY A 45 -10.40 -8.40 6.32
CA GLY A 45 -9.52 -9.34 7.02
C GLY A 45 -8.04 -9.01 6.90
N GLU A 46 -7.21 -10.03 6.86
CA GLU A 46 -5.76 -9.92 6.99
C GLU A 46 -5.06 -9.91 5.63
N MET A 47 -4.04 -9.07 5.50
CA MET A 47 -3.12 -9.11 4.37
C MET A 47 -2.20 -10.34 4.46
N ASP A 48 -1.83 -10.88 3.30
CA ASP A 48 -0.80 -11.93 3.22
C ASP A 48 0.52 -11.45 3.84
N ASP A 49 1.26 -12.39 4.43
CA ASP A 49 2.66 -12.18 4.81
C ASP A 49 3.59 -12.44 3.62
N TYR A 50 4.59 -11.59 3.49
CA TYR A 50 5.61 -11.68 2.45
C TYR A 50 6.96 -11.97 3.09
N SER A 51 7.87 -12.59 2.34
CA SER A 51 9.21 -12.95 2.82
C SER A 51 10.19 -12.74 1.69
N VAL A 52 10.94 -11.64 1.73
CA VAL A 52 11.93 -11.34 0.70
C VAL A 52 13.17 -12.22 0.88
N PRO A 53 13.75 -12.79 -0.18
CA PRO A 53 13.43 -12.61 -1.61
C PRO A 53 12.38 -13.58 -2.19
N TYR A 54 11.86 -14.53 -1.41
CA TYR A 54 11.08 -15.68 -1.90
C TYR A 54 9.63 -15.34 -2.32
N ASN A 55 8.96 -14.48 -1.57
CA ASN A 55 7.60 -14.03 -1.84
C ASN A 55 7.53 -12.53 -1.60
N SER A 56 7.51 -11.74 -2.68
CA SER A 56 7.41 -10.28 -2.60
C SER A 56 5.98 -9.82 -2.78
N ALA A 57 5.62 -8.73 -2.13
CA ALA A 57 4.33 -8.07 -2.36
C ALA A 57 4.14 -7.73 -3.85
N PRO A 58 2.92 -7.89 -4.41
CA PRO A 58 2.67 -7.68 -5.84
C PRO A 58 3.09 -6.30 -6.35
N TRP A 59 3.02 -5.27 -5.49
CA TRP A 59 3.34 -3.88 -5.82
C TRP A 59 4.82 -3.49 -5.64
N ARG A 60 5.71 -4.41 -5.23
CA ARG A 60 7.11 -4.11 -4.86
C ARG A 60 7.87 -3.26 -5.88
N TYR A 61 7.60 -3.46 -7.17
CA TYR A 61 8.35 -2.80 -8.27
C TYR A 61 7.62 -1.63 -8.91
N PHE A 62 6.46 -1.23 -8.37
CA PHE A 62 5.59 -0.26 -9.05
C PHE A 62 5.78 1.20 -8.60
N GLY A 63 6.73 1.49 -7.71
CA GLY A 63 6.98 2.88 -7.27
C GLY A 63 5.78 3.50 -6.56
N VAL A 64 5.18 2.77 -5.62
CA VAL A 64 4.02 3.22 -4.82
C VAL A 64 4.35 4.52 -4.09
N LYS A 65 3.49 5.53 -4.26
CA LYS A 65 3.64 6.87 -3.65
C LYS A 65 2.72 7.10 -2.47
N ARG A 66 1.52 6.52 -2.52
CA ARG A 66 0.49 6.64 -1.48
C ARG A 66 -0.20 5.30 -1.28
N ILE A 67 -0.45 4.93 -0.03
CA ILE A 67 -1.21 3.74 0.32
C ILE A 67 -2.51 4.14 1.02
N ILE A 68 -3.61 3.51 0.60
CA ILE A 68 -4.92 3.60 1.23
C ILE A 68 -5.32 2.19 1.68
N VAL A 69 -5.27 1.93 2.98
CA VAL A 69 -5.77 0.68 3.56
C VAL A 69 -7.26 0.83 3.83
N GLY A 70 -8.09 -0.08 3.32
CA GLY A 70 -9.55 -0.02 3.45
C GLY A 70 -10.06 -0.34 4.85
N ASP A 71 -11.21 0.23 5.21
CA ASP A 71 -11.80 0.26 6.57
C ASP A 71 -12.27 -1.09 7.14
N SER A 72 -11.93 -2.20 6.50
CA SER A 72 -12.22 -3.56 6.99
C SER A 72 -10.99 -4.47 6.97
N VAL A 73 -9.82 -3.92 6.65
CA VAL A 73 -8.53 -4.60 6.83
C VAL A 73 -8.18 -4.58 8.30
N THR A 74 -7.82 -5.74 8.86
CA THR A 74 -7.51 -5.90 10.29
C THR A 74 -6.01 -6.01 10.56
N THR A 75 -5.24 -6.50 9.58
CA THR A 75 -3.81 -6.76 9.73
C THR A 75 -3.06 -6.31 8.49
N ILE A 76 -2.01 -5.51 8.71
CA ILE A 76 -0.99 -5.23 7.70
C ILE A 76 0.09 -6.31 7.81
N GLY A 77 0.30 -7.03 6.70
CA GLY A 77 1.14 -8.23 6.63
C GLY A 77 2.63 -7.98 6.79
N GLU A 78 3.38 -9.04 7.12
CA GLU A 78 4.84 -8.99 7.20
C GLU A 78 5.43 -8.57 5.85
N TYR A 79 6.39 -7.63 5.86
CA TYR A 79 7.00 -7.05 4.65
C TYR A 79 6.04 -6.45 3.61
N ALA A 80 4.74 -6.26 3.92
CA ALA A 80 3.71 -5.89 2.93
C ALA A 80 4.06 -4.65 2.09
N PHE A 81 4.61 -3.62 2.70
CA PHE A 81 5.02 -2.39 2.02
C PHE A 81 6.53 -2.15 2.12
N SER A 82 7.30 -3.21 2.41
CA SER A 82 8.74 -3.13 2.51
C SER A 82 9.36 -2.69 1.18
N ASN A 83 10.31 -1.77 1.26
CA ASN A 83 11.03 -1.15 0.13
C ASN A 83 10.13 -0.33 -0.81
N CYS A 84 8.92 0.08 -0.40
CA CYS A 84 8.19 1.13 -1.11
C CYS A 84 8.90 2.49 -0.89
N SER A 85 10.07 2.67 -1.50
CA SER A 85 10.97 3.81 -1.26
C SER A 85 10.42 5.15 -1.73
N SER A 86 9.45 5.14 -2.66
CA SER A 86 8.71 6.33 -3.13
C SER A 86 7.48 6.65 -2.28
N LEU A 87 7.15 5.84 -1.27
CA LEU A 87 5.98 6.03 -0.42
C LEU A 87 6.16 7.30 0.41
N THR A 88 5.25 8.26 0.23
CA THR A 88 5.25 9.53 0.97
C THR A 88 4.17 9.60 2.03
N SER A 89 3.09 8.82 1.88
CA SER A 89 1.94 8.82 2.77
C SER A 89 1.23 7.47 2.82
N VAL A 90 0.74 7.11 4.00
CA VAL A 90 -0.10 5.93 4.23
C VAL A 90 -1.30 6.31 5.07
N THR A 91 -2.49 5.84 4.68
CA THR A 91 -3.71 5.89 5.50
C THR A 91 -3.94 4.53 6.13
N ILE A 92 -3.91 4.47 7.46
CA ILE A 92 -4.22 3.28 8.27
C ILE A 92 -5.56 3.52 8.96
N PRO A 93 -6.61 2.73 8.68
CA PRO A 93 -7.93 2.93 9.28
C PRO A 93 -8.02 2.31 10.68
N ASN A 94 -9.04 2.73 11.45
CA ASN A 94 -9.33 2.21 12.81
C ASN A 94 -9.73 0.72 12.84
N SER A 95 -9.89 0.06 11.69
CA SER A 95 -10.10 -1.39 11.64
C SER A 95 -8.81 -2.19 11.83
N VAL A 96 -7.64 -1.58 11.57
CA VAL A 96 -6.35 -2.24 11.71
C VAL A 96 -6.02 -2.36 13.19
N THR A 97 -5.72 -3.58 13.63
CA THR A 97 -5.28 -3.89 15.00
C THR A 97 -3.82 -4.33 15.06
N THR A 98 -3.27 -4.81 13.93
CA THR A 98 -1.91 -5.33 13.86
C THR A 98 -1.15 -4.78 12.65
N ILE A 99 0.05 -4.27 12.90
CA ILE A 99 1.07 -3.96 11.89
C ILE A 99 2.21 -4.96 12.12
N LYS A 100 2.44 -5.89 11.21
CA LYS A 100 3.46 -6.93 11.39
C LYS A 100 4.89 -6.44 11.17
N GLU A 101 5.83 -7.33 11.45
CA GLU A 101 7.27 -7.12 11.33
C GLU A 101 7.67 -6.69 9.90
N TYR A 102 8.60 -5.73 9.82
CA TYR A 102 9.06 -5.07 8.57
C TYR A 102 7.98 -4.49 7.63
N ALA A 103 6.72 -4.32 8.08
CA ALA A 103 5.60 -3.93 7.22
C ALA A 103 5.88 -2.69 6.33
N PHE A 104 6.55 -1.67 6.86
CA PHE A 104 6.97 -0.45 6.16
C PHE A 104 8.50 -0.28 6.13
N SER A 105 9.25 -1.36 6.28
CA SER A 105 10.71 -1.29 6.30
C SER A 105 11.26 -0.70 4.99
N ASN A 106 12.22 0.21 5.07
CA ASN A 106 12.86 0.91 3.96
C ASN A 106 11.91 1.77 3.09
N CYS A 107 10.80 2.24 3.67
CA CYS A 107 10.00 3.32 3.08
C CYS A 107 10.69 4.68 3.26
N SER A 108 11.82 4.89 2.58
CA SER A 108 12.73 6.02 2.83
C SER A 108 12.13 7.41 2.56
N SER A 109 11.08 7.54 1.74
CA SER A 109 10.40 8.82 1.48
C SER A 109 9.21 9.10 2.42
N LEU A 110 8.88 8.18 3.34
CA LEU A 110 7.73 8.32 4.22
C LEU A 110 8.05 9.36 5.29
N THR A 111 7.29 10.46 5.34
CA THR A 111 7.62 11.61 6.20
C THR A 111 6.86 11.63 7.52
N SER A 112 5.63 11.12 7.52
CA SER A 112 4.78 11.05 8.70
C SER A 112 3.85 9.86 8.68
N VAL A 113 3.53 9.31 9.85
CA VAL A 113 2.54 8.24 10.03
C VAL A 113 1.63 8.56 11.21
N THR A 114 0.32 8.34 11.03
CA THR A 114 -0.64 8.29 12.15
C THR A 114 -0.96 6.82 12.42
N ILE A 115 -0.71 6.37 13.64
CA ILE A 115 -1.06 5.03 14.12
C ILE A 115 -2.41 5.15 14.84
N PRO A 116 -3.50 4.54 14.34
CA PRO A 116 -4.79 4.61 15.01
C PRO A 116 -4.79 3.94 16.39
N ASN A 117 -5.66 4.39 17.32
CA ASN A 117 -5.82 3.80 18.66
C ASN A 117 -6.21 2.31 18.64
N SER A 118 -6.75 1.83 17.53
CA SER A 118 -7.09 0.42 17.34
C SER A 118 -5.87 -0.49 17.22
N VAL A 119 -4.71 0.06 16.84
CA VAL A 119 -3.48 -0.73 16.65
C VAL A 119 -2.92 -1.10 18.01
N THR A 120 -3.04 -2.37 18.37
CA THR A 120 -2.52 -2.92 19.63
C THR A 120 -1.16 -3.59 19.47
N THR A 121 -0.76 -3.91 18.23
CA THR A 121 0.47 -4.63 17.93
C THR A 121 1.22 -3.96 16.78
N ILE A 122 2.49 -3.61 17.03
CA ILE A 122 3.45 -3.19 16.01
C ILE A 122 4.65 -4.15 16.09
N GLY A 123 4.92 -4.85 15.00
CA GLY A 123 6.01 -5.82 14.91
C GLY A 123 7.39 -5.17 14.90
N GLY A 124 8.40 -6.00 15.14
CA GLY A 124 9.80 -5.59 15.07
C GLY A 124 10.13 -4.93 13.73
N ASP A 125 10.92 -3.85 13.77
CA ASP A 125 11.41 -3.18 12.56
C ASP A 125 10.32 -2.73 11.55
N ALA A 126 9.06 -2.61 11.99
CA ALA A 126 7.93 -2.25 11.12
C ALA A 126 8.17 -0.95 10.33
N PHE A 127 8.94 0.00 10.89
CA PHE A 127 9.33 1.26 10.24
C PHE A 127 10.86 1.42 10.13
N ASN A 128 11.62 0.32 10.20
CA ASN A 128 13.07 0.33 10.06
C ASN A 128 13.49 0.93 8.71
N GLY A 129 14.48 1.81 8.66
CA GLY A 129 14.94 2.40 7.40
C GLY A 129 14.01 3.43 6.76
N CYS A 130 12.94 3.86 7.45
CA CYS A 130 12.14 5.02 7.07
C CYS A 130 12.90 6.33 7.36
N SER A 131 13.98 6.60 6.62
CA SER A 131 14.94 7.67 6.94
C SER A 131 14.37 9.09 6.91
N SER A 132 13.27 9.33 6.19
CA SER A 132 12.59 10.63 6.17
C SER A 132 11.47 10.77 7.21
N LEU A 133 11.20 9.73 8.00
CA LEU A 133 10.10 9.72 8.97
C LEU A 133 10.45 10.63 10.15
N THR A 134 9.84 11.81 10.18
CA THR A 134 10.11 12.85 11.19
C THR A 134 8.96 13.01 12.19
N SER A 135 7.79 12.46 11.89
CA SER A 135 6.61 12.53 12.74
C SER A 135 5.88 11.19 12.82
N VAL A 136 5.64 10.73 14.04
CA VAL A 136 4.73 9.61 14.31
C VAL A 136 3.70 10.11 15.31
N THR A 137 2.42 10.06 14.94
CA THR A 137 1.31 10.39 15.82
C THR A 137 0.69 9.10 16.33
N ILE A 138 0.67 8.94 17.65
CA ILE A 138 -0.05 7.89 18.37
C ILE A 138 -1.07 8.62 19.25
N PRO A 139 -2.38 8.51 18.95
CA PRO A 139 -3.40 9.15 19.77
C PRO A 139 -3.50 8.49 21.15
N ASN A 140 -4.12 9.20 22.10
CA ASN A 140 -4.39 8.73 23.45
C ASN A 140 -5.72 7.97 23.53
#